data_AF-A0A2M6W1C9-F1
#
_entry.id   AF-A0A2M6W1C9-F1
#
_cell.length_a   1.000
_cell.length_b   1.000
_cell.length_c   1.000
_cell.angle_alpha   90.00
_cell.angle_beta   90.00
_cell.angle_gamma   90.00
#
_symmetry.space_group_name_H-M   'P 1'
#
loop_
_entity.id
_entity.type
_entity.pdbx_description
1 polymer ?
#
loop_
_entity_poly.entity_id
_entity_poly.type
_entity_poly.pdbx_seq_one_letter_code
_entity_poly.pdbx_strand_id
1 'polypeptide(L)'
;MAIHTEQSAGAKIKDKQGGSWLYTDVVKDHFFNPRNILKHGEEETYSADGMGRVGSPACGDEMVLWLKIDKDEERITECKWQTFGCGSAIASTSMLSVMVSENGGMKIADALKIKPQDIMERLGGLPNRKIHCSVLGDKALHAAVNSWFRSVGYHDRIQVSGKKVIDAALNITDHDIEEAVLEGAMTLEDVQKKLKVGVASPEAIPEIEGLIRFYSDKYYGESAI
;
A
#
# COMPACT_ATOMS: atom_id res chain seq x y z
N MET A 1 29.62 26.59 -16.09
CA MET A 1 29.72 25.15 -15.82
C MET A 1 28.35 24.72 -15.32
N ALA A 2 27.50 24.21 -16.20
CA ALA A 2 26.14 23.81 -15.86
C ALA A 2 26.16 22.35 -15.38
N ILE A 3 25.73 22.15 -14.13
CA ILE A 3 25.55 20.86 -13.49
C ILE A 3 24.31 20.19 -14.08
N HIS A 4 24.54 19.14 -14.88
CA HIS A 4 23.48 18.22 -15.31
C HIS A 4 23.13 17.30 -14.15
N THR A 5 21.95 17.45 -13.58
CA THR A 5 21.33 16.46 -12.70
C THR A 5 20.66 15.40 -13.57
N GLU A 6 21.24 14.20 -13.58
CA GLU A 6 20.60 13.02 -14.18
C GLU A 6 19.38 12.62 -13.34
N GLN A 7 18.20 12.73 -13.94
CA GLN A 7 16.96 12.17 -13.40
C GLN A 7 17.01 10.65 -13.50
N SER A 8 16.71 9.98 -12.38
CA SER A 8 16.57 8.53 -12.30
C SER A 8 15.53 8.02 -13.30
N ALA A 9 15.88 6.94 -14.00
CA ALA A 9 15.09 6.36 -15.07
C ALA A 9 13.80 5.71 -14.52
N GLY A 10 12.71 6.49 -14.47
CA GLY A 10 11.35 5.97 -14.29
C GLY A 10 10.93 5.09 -15.48
N ALA A 11 10.05 4.12 -15.23
CA ALA A 11 9.48 3.25 -16.25
C ALA A 11 8.98 4.06 -17.45
N LYS A 12 9.50 3.75 -18.65
CA LYS A 12 9.14 4.46 -19.89
C LYS A 12 7.74 4.05 -20.33
N ILE A 13 6.73 4.78 -19.85
CA ILE A 13 5.37 4.74 -20.40
C ILE A 13 5.44 5.34 -21.80
N LYS A 14 5.46 4.49 -22.83
CA LYS A 14 5.35 4.91 -24.23
C LYS A 14 3.98 4.50 -24.75
N ASP A 15 3.15 5.48 -25.08
CA ASP A 15 2.02 5.22 -25.97
C ASP A 15 2.54 4.96 -27.41
N LYS A 16 1.73 4.35 -28.26
CA LYS A 16 2.03 4.20 -29.70
C LYS A 16 1.50 5.38 -30.53
N GLN A 17 1.12 6.51 -29.91
CA GLN A 17 0.33 7.58 -30.53
C GLN A 17 0.64 9.00 -30.02
N GLY A 18 1.86 9.29 -29.56
CA GLY A 18 2.36 10.66 -29.39
C GLY A 18 1.51 11.59 -28.52
N GLY A 19 0.69 11.07 -27.60
CA GLY A 19 -0.18 11.83 -26.71
C GLY A 19 0.43 11.94 -25.32
N SER A 20 0.55 13.17 -24.81
CA SER A 20 1.06 13.50 -23.47
C SER A 20 0.11 13.02 -22.36
N TRP A 21 0.04 11.71 -22.09
CA TRP A 21 -0.66 11.20 -20.91
C TRP A 21 0.20 10.25 -20.09
N LEU A 22 0.32 10.58 -18.80
CA LEU A 22 1.15 9.89 -17.82
C LEU A 22 0.60 8.52 -17.36
N TYR A 23 -0.64 8.17 -17.74
CA TYR A 23 -1.33 6.97 -17.28
C TYR A 23 -1.56 5.98 -18.42
N THR A 24 -1.40 4.68 -18.12
CA THR A 24 -1.69 3.60 -19.05
C THR A 24 -3.19 3.49 -19.33
N ASP A 25 -3.55 2.77 -20.40
CA ASP A 25 -4.97 2.52 -20.69
C ASP A 25 -5.66 1.67 -19.62
N VAL A 26 -4.91 0.77 -18.96
CA VAL A 26 -5.42 -0.02 -17.84
C VAL A 26 -5.75 0.88 -16.64
N VAL A 27 -4.87 1.84 -16.31
CA VAL A 27 -5.14 2.81 -15.23
C VAL A 27 -6.39 3.62 -15.53
N LYS A 28 -6.55 4.11 -16.77
CA LYS A 28 -7.74 4.86 -17.17
C LYS A 28 -9.00 4.03 -17.02
N ASP A 29 -8.96 2.79 -17.48
CA ASP A 29 -10.11 1.90 -17.43
C ASP A 29 -10.51 1.56 -15.99
N HIS A 30 -9.55 1.26 -15.11
CA HIS A 30 -9.83 1.06 -13.69
C HIS A 30 -10.27 2.32 -12.95
N PHE A 31 -9.92 3.51 -13.46
CA PHE A 31 -10.40 4.79 -12.91
C PHE A 31 -11.82 5.12 -13.38
N PHE A 32 -12.12 5.01 -14.67
CA PHE A 32 -13.43 5.36 -15.24
C PHE A 32 -14.47 4.26 -15.06
N ASN A 33 -14.05 3.00 -15.07
CA ASN A 33 -14.89 1.82 -14.88
C ASN A 33 -14.36 0.98 -13.71
N PRO A 34 -14.34 1.50 -12.47
CA PRO A 34 -13.82 0.77 -11.33
C PRO A 34 -14.59 -0.52 -11.08
N ARG A 35 -13.85 -1.60 -10.85
CA ARG A 35 -14.39 -2.93 -10.52
C ARG A 35 -14.62 -3.04 -9.03
N ASN A 36 -15.56 -3.91 -8.65
CA ASN A 36 -15.76 -4.35 -7.27
C ASN A 36 -16.14 -3.24 -6.26
N ILE A 37 -16.68 -2.11 -6.72
CA ILE A 37 -17.25 -1.12 -5.80
C ILE A 37 -18.43 -1.71 -5.04
N LEU A 38 -18.49 -1.45 -3.74
CA LEU A 38 -19.72 -1.59 -2.96
C LEU A 38 -20.50 -0.28 -3.06
N LYS A 39 -21.73 -0.32 -3.60
CA LYS A 39 -22.47 0.93 -3.81
C LYS A 39 -22.93 1.48 -2.48
N HIS A 40 -23.08 2.80 -2.45
CA HIS A 40 -23.62 3.48 -1.28
C HIS A 40 -25.04 2.97 -0.95
N GLY A 41 -25.28 2.67 0.33
CA GLY A 41 -26.51 2.07 0.85
C GLY A 41 -26.51 0.55 0.85
N GLU A 42 -25.54 -0.13 0.22
CA GLU A 42 -25.45 -1.59 0.24
C GLU A 42 -24.65 -2.10 1.47
N GLU A 43 -23.94 -1.22 2.17
CA GLU A 43 -22.99 -1.57 3.25
C GLU A 43 -23.67 -2.33 4.39
N GLU A 44 -24.86 -1.90 4.79
CA GLU A 44 -25.63 -2.49 5.90
C GLU A 44 -26.13 -3.91 5.59
N THR A 45 -26.32 -4.20 4.30
CA THR A 45 -26.84 -5.50 3.83
C THR A 45 -25.75 -6.44 3.34
N TYR A 46 -24.53 -5.92 3.16
CA TYR A 46 -23.43 -6.70 2.65
C TYR A 46 -22.81 -7.56 3.76
N SER A 47 -23.05 -8.87 3.69
CA SER A 47 -22.45 -9.84 4.61
C SER A 47 -21.00 -10.14 4.19
N ALA A 48 -20.07 -9.51 4.90
CA ALA A 48 -18.63 -9.75 4.77
C ALA A 48 -18.12 -10.60 5.93
N ASP A 49 -17.15 -11.47 5.67
CA ASP A 49 -16.43 -12.24 6.70
C ASP A 49 -15.32 -11.40 7.35
N GLY A 50 -14.75 -10.44 6.61
CA GLY A 50 -13.73 -9.51 7.09
C GLY A 50 -13.96 -8.10 6.55
N MET A 51 -13.69 -7.09 7.38
CA MET A 51 -13.77 -5.68 7.00
C MET A 51 -12.58 -4.90 7.55
N GLY A 52 -11.95 -4.10 6.69
CA GLY A 52 -10.79 -3.27 7.02
C GLY A 52 -11.05 -1.83 6.62
N ARG A 53 -10.78 -0.89 7.54
CA ARG A 53 -10.91 0.55 7.31
C ARG A 53 -9.60 1.23 7.67
N VAL A 54 -9.05 2.01 6.75
CA VAL A 54 -7.79 2.73 6.91
C VAL A 54 -7.92 4.12 6.31
N GLY A 55 -7.14 5.06 6.82
CA GLY A 55 -7.04 6.39 6.26
C GLY A 55 -5.65 6.97 6.45
N SER A 56 -5.30 7.95 5.63
CA SER A 56 -4.06 8.71 5.74
C SER A 56 -4.38 10.17 6.06
N PRO A 57 -4.08 10.65 7.29
CA PRO A 57 -4.24 12.05 7.65
C PRO A 57 -3.41 13.00 6.77
N ALA A 58 -2.31 12.52 6.19
CA ALA A 58 -1.40 13.32 5.38
C ALA A 58 -2.01 13.72 4.02
N CYS A 59 -2.77 12.83 3.38
CA CYS A 59 -3.43 13.10 2.10
C CYS A 59 -4.96 13.22 2.17
N GLY A 60 -5.56 12.89 3.33
CA GLY A 60 -7.01 12.88 3.51
C GLY A 60 -7.72 11.69 2.85
N ASP A 61 -6.97 10.71 2.34
CA ASP A 61 -7.54 9.53 1.71
C ASP A 61 -8.10 8.57 2.78
N GLU A 62 -9.22 7.93 2.47
CA GLU A 62 -9.84 6.89 3.29
C GLU A 62 -10.27 5.71 2.41
N MET A 63 -10.13 4.50 2.92
CA MET A 63 -10.52 3.28 2.23
C MET A 63 -11.17 2.29 3.20
N VAL A 64 -12.22 1.64 2.71
CA VAL A 64 -12.85 0.49 3.35
C VAL A 64 -12.87 -0.67 2.37
N LEU A 65 -12.43 -1.85 2.84
CA LEU A 65 -12.52 -3.13 2.14
C LEU A 65 -13.42 -4.07 2.92
N TRP A 66 -14.22 -4.84 2.19
CA TRP A 66 -15.01 -5.96 2.67
C TRP A 66 -14.61 -7.21 1.91
N LEU A 67 -14.39 -8.30 2.63
CA LEU A 67 -13.97 -9.58 2.07
C LEU A 67 -15.02 -10.66 2.37
N LYS A 68 -15.33 -11.47 1.36
CA LYS A 68 -15.90 -12.81 1.58
C LYS A 68 -14.82 -13.85 1.46
N ILE A 69 -14.86 -14.81 2.38
CA ILE A 69 -13.80 -15.79 2.53
C ILE A 69 -14.40 -17.20 2.50
N ASP A 70 -13.90 -18.02 1.59
CA ASP A 70 -14.04 -19.47 1.70
C ASP A 70 -13.21 -19.94 2.89
N LYS A 71 -13.90 -20.44 3.92
CA LYS A 71 -13.30 -20.82 5.21
C LYS A 71 -12.56 -22.15 5.13
N ASP A 72 -12.94 -23.03 4.21
CA ASP A 72 -12.32 -24.35 4.07
C ASP A 72 -10.99 -24.22 3.31
N GLU A 73 -10.95 -23.37 2.28
CA GLU A 73 -9.73 -23.14 1.49
C GLU A 73 -8.90 -21.92 1.94
N GLU A 74 -9.41 -21.14 2.88
CA GLU A 74 -8.88 -19.84 3.31
C GLU A 74 -8.60 -18.90 2.12
N ARG A 75 -9.61 -18.74 1.25
CA ARG A 75 -9.51 -17.93 0.02
C ARG A 75 -10.44 -16.73 0.05
N ILE A 76 -9.94 -15.59 -0.41
CA ILE A 76 -10.73 -14.40 -0.69
C ILE A 76 -11.51 -14.67 -1.98
N THR A 77 -12.82 -14.88 -1.88
CA THR A 77 -13.70 -15.16 -3.03
C THR A 77 -14.35 -13.90 -3.57
N GLU A 78 -14.51 -12.88 -2.72
CA GLU A 78 -15.03 -11.58 -3.09
C GLU A 78 -14.28 -10.51 -2.32
N CYS A 79 -13.90 -9.44 -3.02
CA CYS A 79 -13.37 -8.23 -2.42
C CYS A 79 -14.21 -7.07 -2.92
N LYS A 80 -14.81 -6.32 -2.00
CA LYS A 80 -15.61 -5.13 -2.27
C LYS A 80 -15.02 -3.93 -1.56
N TRP A 81 -15.20 -2.74 -2.10
CA TRP A 81 -14.54 -1.56 -1.54
C TRP A 81 -15.25 -0.25 -1.78
N GLN A 82 -14.87 0.71 -0.95
CA GLN A 82 -15.16 2.13 -1.09
C GLN A 82 -13.90 2.91 -0.74
N THR A 83 -13.63 3.98 -1.49
CA THR A 83 -12.51 4.87 -1.18
C THR A 83 -12.88 6.31 -1.46
N PHE A 84 -12.39 7.19 -0.60
CA PHE A 84 -12.25 8.61 -0.89
C PHE A 84 -10.78 8.87 -1.14
N GLY A 85 -10.42 9.31 -2.34
CA GLY A 85 -9.04 9.66 -2.65
C GLY A 85 -8.81 10.02 -4.11
N CYS A 86 -7.55 10.21 -4.46
CA CYS A 86 -7.19 10.61 -5.82
C CYS A 86 -7.42 9.49 -6.86
N GLY A 87 -7.45 9.84 -8.16
CA GLY A 87 -7.75 8.87 -9.23
C GLY A 87 -6.80 7.65 -9.27
N SER A 88 -5.55 7.80 -8.83
CA SER A 88 -4.62 6.67 -8.69
C SER A 88 -4.96 5.74 -7.53
N ALA A 89 -5.57 6.24 -6.45
CA ALA A 89 -6.08 5.40 -5.36
C ALA A 89 -7.28 4.57 -5.83
N ILE A 90 -8.22 5.18 -6.57
CA ILE A 90 -9.35 4.48 -7.18
C ILE A 90 -8.87 3.37 -8.11
N ALA A 91 -7.96 3.67 -9.05
CA ALA A 91 -7.45 2.68 -9.99
C ALA A 91 -6.68 1.54 -9.30
N SER A 92 -5.82 1.87 -8.32
CA SER A 92 -5.05 0.87 -7.56
C SER A 92 -5.95 -0.04 -6.73
N THR A 93 -6.96 0.50 -6.07
CA THR A 93 -7.93 -0.29 -5.28
C THR A 93 -8.78 -1.17 -6.17
N SER A 94 -9.21 -0.62 -7.31
CA SER A 94 -9.93 -1.40 -8.31
C SER A 94 -9.09 -2.57 -8.83
N MET A 95 -7.79 -2.37 -9.08
CA MET A 95 -6.92 -3.46 -9.52
C MET A 95 -6.67 -4.48 -8.40
N LEU A 96 -6.38 -4.02 -7.19
CA LEU A 96 -6.17 -4.89 -6.02
C LEU A 96 -7.36 -5.83 -5.79
N SER A 97 -8.58 -5.28 -5.79
CA SER A 97 -9.80 -6.07 -5.60
C SER A 97 -10.00 -7.13 -6.68
N VAL A 98 -9.64 -6.83 -7.94
CA VAL A 98 -9.63 -7.83 -9.02
C VAL A 98 -8.56 -8.88 -8.77
N MET A 99 -7.31 -8.49 -8.46
CA MET A 99 -6.21 -9.43 -8.23
C MET A 99 -6.54 -10.47 -7.15
N VAL A 100 -7.16 -10.07 -6.05
CA VAL A 100 -7.44 -10.99 -4.94
C VAL A 100 -8.70 -11.85 -5.13
N SER A 101 -9.57 -11.49 -6.08
CA SER A 101 -10.87 -12.18 -6.28
C SER A 101 -11.04 -12.83 -7.67
N GLU A 102 -10.17 -12.54 -8.64
CA GLU A 102 -10.21 -13.17 -9.96
C GLU A 102 -9.89 -14.68 -9.90
N ASN A 103 -10.27 -15.42 -10.94
CA ASN A 103 -9.95 -16.84 -11.10
C ASN A 103 -10.38 -17.75 -9.92
N GLY A 104 -11.52 -17.43 -9.29
CA GLY A 104 -12.04 -18.19 -8.13
C GLY A 104 -11.46 -17.75 -6.79
N GLY A 105 -10.66 -16.69 -6.77
CA GLY A 105 -10.16 -16.09 -5.54
C GLY A 105 -8.74 -16.50 -5.17
N MET A 106 -8.14 -15.71 -4.29
CA MET A 106 -6.75 -15.86 -3.86
C MET A 106 -6.67 -16.39 -2.43
N LYS A 107 -5.72 -17.31 -2.16
CA LYS A 107 -5.44 -17.73 -0.79
C LYS A 107 -4.98 -16.55 0.05
N ILE A 108 -5.44 -16.47 1.29
CA ILE A 108 -5.10 -15.36 2.19
C ILE A 108 -3.59 -15.22 2.38
N ALA A 109 -2.87 -16.34 2.50
CA ALA A 109 -1.43 -16.34 2.63
C ALA A 109 -0.69 -15.72 1.43
N ASP A 110 -1.29 -15.74 0.23
CA ASP A 110 -0.71 -15.14 -0.98
C ASP A 110 -1.19 -13.70 -1.15
N ALA A 111 -2.44 -13.41 -0.79
CA ALA A 111 -2.98 -12.06 -0.78
C ALA A 111 -2.19 -11.12 0.14
N LEU A 112 -1.76 -11.60 1.32
CA LEU A 112 -0.91 -10.85 2.27
C LEU A 112 0.55 -10.65 1.79
N LYS A 113 0.93 -11.22 0.64
CA LYS A 113 2.25 -11.01 0.03
C LYS A 113 2.21 -10.04 -1.13
N ILE A 114 1.02 -9.60 -1.57
CA ILE A 114 0.87 -8.62 -2.64
C ILE A 114 1.56 -7.34 -2.21
N LYS A 115 2.50 -6.88 -3.03
CA LYS A 115 3.20 -5.61 -2.83
C LYS A 115 2.56 -4.52 -3.70
N PRO A 116 2.74 -3.23 -3.36
CA PRO A 116 2.37 -2.12 -4.25
C PRO A 116 2.84 -2.28 -5.70
N GLN A 117 4.02 -2.87 -5.89
CA GLN A 117 4.64 -3.11 -7.20
C GLN A 117 3.86 -4.10 -8.04
N ASP A 118 3.29 -5.15 -7.43
CA ASP A 118 2.49 -6.14 -8.15
C ASP A 118 1.21 -5.47 -8.71
N ILE A 119 0.63 -4.54 -7.94
CA ILE A 119 -0.53 -3.73 -8.37
C ILE A 119 -0.11 -2.79 -9.51
N MET A 120 1.04 -2.11 -9.37
CA MET A 120 1.55 -1.22 -10.41
C MET A 120 1.87 -1.96 -11.71
N GLU A 121 2.45 -3.16 -11.63
CA GLU A 121 2.74 -4.02 -12.77
C GLU A 121 1.46 -4.43 -13.48
N ARG A 122 0.44 -4.85 -12.73
CA ARG A 122 -0.89 -5.19 -13.29
C ARG A 122 -1.58 -4.00 -13.95
N LEU A 123 -1.33 -2.79 -13.46
CA LEU A 123 -1.78 -1.54 -14.07
C LEU A 123 -0.94 -1.12 -15.29
N GLY A 124 0.13 -1.84 -15.64
CA GLY A 124 1.05 -1.50 -16.72
C GLY A 124 2.02 -0.36 -16.39
N GLY A 125 2.10 0.01 -15.11
CA GLY A 125 2.95 1.07 -14.57
C GLY A 125 2.17 2.27 -14.02
N LEU A 126 2.73 2.84 -12.95
CA LEU A 126 2.34 4.13 -12.40
C LEU A 126 3.61 4.93 -12.09
N PRO A 127 3.57 6.28 -12.12
CA PRO A 127 4.71 7.08 -11.68
C PRO A 127 5.08 6.78 -10.22
N ASN A 128 6.37 6.58 -9.91
CA ASN A 128 6.87 6.20 -8.56
C ASN A 128 6.32 7.09 -7.41
N ARG A 129 6.06 8.38 -7.67
CA ARG A 129 5.46 9.29 -6.69
C ARG A 129 4.02 8.92 -6.25
N LYS A 130 3.40 7.92 -6.86
CA LYS A 130 2.01 7.47 -6.59
C LYS A 130 1.93 6.15 -5.81
N ILE A 131 3.05 5.62 -5.32
CA ILE A 131 3.09 4.37 -4.52
C ILE A 131 2.22 4.45 -3.26
N HIS A 132 2.10 5.62 -2.62
CA HIS A 132 1.22 5.82 -1.46
C HIS A 132 -0.24 5.38 -1.71
N CYS A 133 -0.74 5.55 -2.94
CA CYS A 133 -2.09 5.13 -3.31
C CYS A 133 -2.28 3.61 -3.27
N SER A 134 -1.21 2.86 -3.57
CA SER A 134 -1.20 1.40 -3.55
C SER A 134 -0.97 0.87 -2.12
N VAL A 135 -0.26 1.62 -1.29
CA VAL A 135 -0.02 1.31 0.13
C VAL A 135 -1.30 1.38 0.96
N LEU A 136 -2.23 2.30 0.64
CA LEU A 136 -3.52 2.35 1.32
C LEU A 136 -4.32 1.06 1.09
N GLY A 137 -4.27 0.50 -0.13
CA GLY A 137 -4.88 -0.80 -0.46
C GLY A 137 -4.26 -1.96 0.31
N ASP A 138 -2.92 -2.01 0.41
CA ASP A 138 -2.19 -2.97 1.23
C ASP A 138 -2.63 -2.93 2.70
N LYS A 139 -2.57 -1.74 3.32
CA LYS A 139 -2.98 -1.54 4.72
C LYS A 139 -4.46 -1.94 4.93
N ALA A 140 -5.34 -1.60 3.99
CA ALA A 140 -6.76 -1.96 4.05
C ALA A 140 -6.97 -3.49 3.97
N LEU A 141 -6.25 -4.18 3.08
CA LEU A 141 -6.35 -5.62 2.87
C LEU A 141 -5.89 -6.37 4.12
N HIS A 142 -4.74 -5.99 4.68
CA HIS A 142 -4.25 -6.54 5.94
C HIS A 142 -5.25 -6.30 7.08
N ALA A 143 -5.81 -5.09 7.18
CA ALA A 143 -6.83 -4.79 8.18
C ALA A 143 -8.08 -5.68 8.03
N ALA A 144 -8.55 -5.91 6.81
CA ALA A 144 -9.72 -6.74 6.53
C ALA A 144 -9.48 -8.23 6.81
N VAL A 145 -8.31 -8.75 6.44
CA VAL A 145 -7.90 -10.13 6.77
C VAL A 145 -7.74 -10.31 8.27
N ASN A 146 -7.10 -9.36 8.97
CA ASN A 146 -6.99 -9.39 10.42
C ASN A 146 -8.36 -9.33 11.12
N SER A 147 -9.31 -8.59 10.55
CA SER A 147 -10.69 -8.54 11.03
C SER A 147 -11.34 -9.93 10.97
N TRP A 148 -11.13 -10.66 9.87
CA TRP A 148 -11.57 -12.05 9.74
C TRP A 148 -10.84 -12.99 10.70
N PHE A 149 -9.50 -12.91 10.81
CA PHE A 149 -8.75 -13.73 11.77
C PHE A 149 -9.25 -13.57 13.21
N ARG A 150 -9.62 -12.35 13.62
CA ARG A 150 -10.25 -12.11 14.93
C ARG A 150 -11.61 -12.79 15.06
N SER A 151 -12.43 -12.80 14.02
CA SER A 151 -13.78 -13.38 14.07
C SER A 151 -13.75 -14.92 14.14
N VAL A 152 -12.71 -15.56 13.59
CA VAL A 152 -12.53 -17.02 13.62
C VAL A 152 -11.56 -17.51 14.71
N GLY A 153 -10.96 -16.61 15.51
CA GLY A 153 -10.09 -16.95 16.64
C GLY A 153 -8.62 -17.22 16.29
N TYR A 154 -8.16 -16.88 15.08
CA TYR A 154 -6.77 -17.02 14.62
C TYR A 154 -5.88 -15.86 15.08
N HIS A 155 -5.82 -15.64 16.39
CA HIS A 155 -5.15 -14.48 16.99
C HIS A 155 -3.63 -14.45 16.74
N ASP A 156 -3.01 -15.62 16.62
CA ASP A 156 -1.58 -15.81 16.33
C ASP A 156 -1.17 -15.38 14.91
N ARG A 157 -2.13 -15.30 13.99
CA ARG A 157 -1.90 -14.93 12.58
C ARG A 157 -2.12 -13.44 12.30
N ILE A 158 -2.55 -12.67 13.30
CA ILE A 158 -2.83 -11.24 13.16
C ILE A 158 -1.52 -10.48 12.95
N GLN A 159 -1.42 -9.75 11.84
CA GLN A 159 -0.28 -8.89 11.54
C GLN A 159 -0.61 -7.44 11.90
N VAL A 160 -0.04 -6.92 12.98
CA VAL A 160 -0.19 -5.50 13.36
C VAL A 160 1.01 -4.72 12.84
N SER A 161 0.78 -3.66 12.06
CA SER A 161 1.83 -2.67 11.77
C SER A 161 2.21 -2.00 13.09
N GLY A 162 3.47 -2.13 13.49
CA GLY A 162 3.93 -1.73 14.81
C GLY A 162 3.76 -0.24 15.11
N LYS A 163 3.68 0.06 16.40
CA LYS A 163 3.96 1.37 17.00
C LYS A 163 5.11 1.19 18.00
N LYS A 164 6.15 0.46 17.60
CA LYS A 164 7.32 0.28 18.46
C LYS A 164 8.06 1.62 18.48
N VAL A 165 8.31 2.17 19.66
CA VAL A 165 9.16 3.35 19.79
C VAL A 165 10.60 2.96 19.45
N ILE A 166 11.19 3.65 18.48
CA ILE A 166 12.55 3.43 17.96
C ILE A 166 13.50 4.48 18.49
N ASP A 167 13.08 5.75 18.51
CA ASP A 167 13.83 6.84 19.13
C ASP A 167 13.02 7.36 20.32
N ALA A 168 13.46 7.02 21.53
CA ALA A 168 12.78 7.41 22.76
C ALA A 168 12.92 8.90 23.08
N ALA A 169 13.99 9.56 22.61
CA ALA A 169 14.23 10.98 22.87
C ALA A 169 13.24 11.86 22.11
N LEU A 170 12.86 11.45 20.90
CA LEU A 170 11.91 12.16 20.05
C LEU A 170 10.53 11.51 19.99
N ASN A 171 10.34 10.39 20.70
CA ASN A 171 9.13 9.56 20.67
C ASN A 171 8.74 9.16 19.23
N ILE A 172 9.75 8.77 18.44
CA ILE A 172 9.57 8.35 17.05
C ILE A 172 9.39 6.84 17.03
N THR A 173 8.41 6.38 16.27
CA THR A 173 8.04 4.97 16.11
C THR A 173 8.50 4.39 14.78
N ASP A 174 8.47 3.06 14.67
CA ASP A 174 8.66 2.35 13.40
C ASP A 174 7.71 2.83 12.31
N HIS A 175 6.47 3.17 12.67
CA HIS A 175 5.50 3.80 11.76
C HIS A 175 5.97 5.16 11.23
N ASP A 176 6.63 5.99 12.04
CA ASP A 176 7.13 7.28 11.57
C ASP A 176 8.30 7.10 10.58
N ILE A 177 9.15 6.10 10.81
CA ILE A 177 10.19 5.69 9.84
C ILE A 177 9.54 5.17 8.56
N GLU A 178 8.50 4.36 8.67
CA GLU A 178 7.72 3.86 7.53
C GLU A 178 7.19 4.99 6.65
N GLU A 179 6.54 5.98 7.26
CA GLU A 179 5.98 7.13 6.54
C GLU A 179 7.09 7.98 5.91
N ALA A 180 8.23 8.18 6.58
CA ALA A 180 9.36 8.89 5.98
C ALA A 180 9.89 8.19 4.72
N VAL A 181 9.98 6.85 4.74
CA VAL A 181 10.38 6.03 3.58
C VAL A 181 9.34 6.13 2.46
N LEU A 182 8.05 6.08 2.77
CA LEU A 182 6.95 6.26 1.81
C LEU A 182 6.96 7.64 1.12
N GLU A 183 7.46 8.65 1.81
CA GLU A 183 7.70 9.99 1.26
C GLU A 183 9.06 10.10 0.53
N GLY A 184 9.79 9.00 0.35
CA GLY A 184 11.02 8.91 -0.44
C GLY A 184 12.33 9.09 0.34
N ALA A 185 12.32 9.05 1.67
CA ALA A 185 13.55 9.06 2.47
C ALA A 185 14.18 7.65 2.48
N MET A 186 15.12 7.40 1.58
CA MET A 186 15.71 6.05 1.37
C MET A 186 17.04 5.85 2.10
N THR A 187 17.60 6.90 2.69
CA THR A 187 18.87 6.84 3.42
C THR A 187 18.68 7.28 4.86
N LEU A 188 19.60 6.86 5.74
CA LEU A 188 19.64 7.37 7.11
C LEU A 188 19.66 8.90 7.11
N GLU A 189 20.49 9.52 6.27
CA GLU A 189 20.59 10.98 6.18
C GLU A 189 19.24 11.64 5.83
N ASP A 190 18.49 11.07 4.87
CA ASP A 190 17.18 11.59 4.49
C ASP A 190 16.17 11.49 5.64
N VAL A 191 16.15 10.35 6.33
CA VAL A 191 15.26 10.12 7.48
C VAL A 191 15.63 11.01 8.66
N GLN A 192 16.93 11.18 8.95
CA GLN A 192 17.41 12.12 9.96
C GLN A 192 17.07 13.56 9.63
N LYS A 193 17.15 13.96 8.36
CA LYS A 193 16.77 15.31 7.91
C LYS A 193 15.29 15.60 8.16
N LYS A 194 14.43 14.59 8.00
CA LYS A 194 12.97 14.72 8.22
C LYS A 194 12.58 14.63 9.69
N LEU A 195 13.03 13.58 10.38
CA LEU A 195 12.54 13.21 11.71
C LEU A 195 13.51 13.56 12.85
N LYS A 196 14.76 13.93 12.51
CA LYS A 196 15.85 14.18 13.47
C LYS A 196 16.24 12.99 14.35
N VAL A 197 15.82 11.79 13.96
CA VAL A 197 16.11 10.53 14.65
C VAL A 197 17.60 10.24 14.75
N GLY A 198 18.03 9.57 15.81
CA GLY A 198 19.42 9.14 15.97
C GLY A 198 20.43 10.26 16.24
N VAL A 199 20.00 11.53 16.25
CA VAL A 199 20.85 12.68 16.62
C VAL A 199 21.04 12.74 18.13
N ALA A 200 19.96 12.55 18.88
CA ALA A 200 19.96 12.51 20.35
C ALA A 200 20.12 11.09 20.92
N SER A 201 19.84 10.06 20.11
CA SER A 201 19.95 8.64 20.46
C SER A 201 20.72 7.84 19.40
N PRO A 202 22.06 8.00 19.28
CA PRO A 202 22.86 7.29 18.31
C PRO A 202 22.76 5.75 18.39
N GLU A 203 22.42 5.23 19.57
CA GLU A 203 22.17 3.80 19.82
C GLU A 203 21.00 3.22 18.99
N ALA A 204 20.05 4.05 18.55
CA ALA A 204 18.92 3.63 17.73
C ALA A 204 19.27 3.51 16.24
N ILE A 205 20.42 4.04 15.79
CA ILE A 205 20.81 4.11 14.38
C ILE A 205 20.77 2.74 13.67
N PRO A 206 21.34 1.65 14.22
CA PRO A 206 21.32 0.35 13.54
C PRO A 206 19.90 -0.18 13.30
N GLU A 207 18.99 0.05 14.25
CA GLU A 207 17.58 -0.33 14.11
C GLU A 207 16.88 0.52 13.06
N ILE A 208 17.14 1.84 13.05
CA ILE A 208 16.60 2.77 12.04
C ILE A 208 17.06 2.35 10.63
N GLU A 209 18.34 2.05 10.42
CA GLU A 209 18.86 1.59 9.12
C GLU A 209 18.22 0.26 8.68
N GLY A 210 18.01 -0.66 9.62
CA GLY A 210 17.28 -1.90 9.38
C GLY A 210 15.85 -1.66 8.93
N LEU A 211 15.13 -0.74 9.57
CA LEU A 211 13.76 -0.36 9.21
C LEU A 211 13.70 0.34 7.85
N ILE A 212 14.64 1.25 7.56
CA ILE A 212 14.73 1.91 6.25
C ILE A 212 14.87 0.86 5.15
N ARG A 213 15.78 -0.10 5.31
CA ARG A 213 15.97 -1.20 4.34
C ARG A 213 14.69 -2.03 4.21
N PHE A 214 14.11 -2.44 5.33
CA PHE A 214 12.88 -3.24 5.35
C PHE A 214 11.73 -2.56 4.61
N TYR A 215 11.45 -1.28 4.90
CA TYR A 215 10.36 -0.55 4.27
C TYR A 215 10.66 -0.18 2.81
N SER A 216 11.93 0.09 2.47
CA SER A 216 12.36 0.30 1.09
C SER A 216 12.12 -0.95 0.25
N ASP A 217 12.53 -2.12 0.74
CA ASP A 217 12.28 -3.40 0.07
C ASP A 217 10.79 -3.75 0.03
N LYS A 218 10.03 -3.40 1.08
CA LYS A 218 8.58 -3.64 1.15
C LYS A 218 7.84 -2.83 0.07
N TYR A 219 8.14 -1.55 -0.09
CA TYR A 219 7.34 -0.63 -0.92
C TYR A 219 7.95 -0.25 -2.27
N TYR A 220 9.27 -0.38 -2.42
CA TYR A 220 10.01 -0.02 -3.63
C TYR A 220 10.80 -1.20 -4.24
N GLY A 221 11.13 -2.24 -3.45
CA GLY A 221 11.79 -3.48 -3.90
C GLY A 221 13.33 -3.39 -3.88
N GLU A 222 14.01 -4.51 -4.17
CA GLU A 222 15.48 -4.67 -4.01
C GLU A 222 16.35 -3.67 -4.82
N SER A 223 15.76 -2.89 -5.73
CA SER A 223 16.48 -1.91 -6.56
C SER A 223 16.52 -0.49 -5.95
N ALA A 224 16.08 -0.32 -4.70
CA ALA A 224 15.98 1.00 -4.05
C ALA A 224 17.25 1.45 -3.30
N ILE A 225 18.27 0.60 -3.17
CA ILE A 225 19.51 0.87 -2.42
C ILE A 225 20.73 0.60 -3.30
#